data_AF-A0A6N2R9J2-F1
#
_entry.id   AF-A0A6N2R9J2-F1
#
_cell.length_a   1.000
_cell.length_b   1.000
_cell.length_c   1.000
_cell.angle_alpha   90.00
_cell.angle_beta   90.00
_cell.angle_gamma   90.00
#
_symmetry.space_group_name_H-M   'P 1'
#
loop_
_entity.id
_entity.type
_entity.pdbx_description
1 polymer ?
#
loop_
_entity_poly.entity_id
_entity_poly.type
_entity_poly.pdbx_seq_one_letter_code
_entity_poly.pdbx_strand_id
1 'polypeptide(L)' 'MYKDNYAFLIASPEKALCDLIANSSQVNLRYMKDVETYLEQDIRMDMDEFNKMDKTIFEDYIKVGKKADSISTLLKFLRR' A
#
# COMPACT_ATOMS: atom_id res chain seq x y z
N MET A 1 6.80 -22.67 13.71
CA MET A 1 7.19 -21.44 12.99
C MET A 1 5.91 -20.82 12.44
N TYR A 2 5.43 -19.75 13.07
CA TYR A 2 4.12 -19.16 12.76
C TYR A 2 4.18 -18.44 11.40
N LYS A 3 3.59 -19.07 10.38
CA LYS A 3 3.17 -18.39 9.15
C LYS A 3 1.94 -17.56 9.51
N ASP A 4 2.15 -16.31 9.92
CA ASP A 4 1.06 -15.35 10.04
C ASP A 4 0.66 -14.90 8.64
N ASN A 5 -0.10 -15.77 7.97
CA ASN A 5 -0.57 -15.63 6.60
C ASN A 5 -2.05 -15.21 6.63
N TYR A 6 -2.40 -14.30 7.54
CA TYR A 6 -3.79 -13.87 7.78
C TYR A 6 -4.25 -12.70 6.90
N ALA A 7 -3.47 -12.30 5.89
CA ALA A 7 -3.88 -11.27 4.92
C ALA A 7 -4.51 -11.84 3.63
N PHE A 8 -4.50 -13.16 3.42
CA PHE A 8 -4.76 -13.76 2.10
C PHE A 8 -6.21 -14.17 1.81
N LEU A 9 -7.12 -14.19 2.78
CA LEU A 9 -8.39 -14.91 2.57
C LEU A 9 -9.57 -14.09 2.02
N ILE A 10 -9.49 -12.76 1.85
CA ILE A 10 -10.62 -11.98 1.27
C ILE A 10 -10.20 -10.85 0.31
N ALA A 11 -8.95 -10.35 0.32
CA ALA A 11 -8.51 -9.26 -0.56
C ALA A 11 -7.08 -9.46 -1.06
N SER A 12 -6.80 -9.12 -2.33
CA SER A 12 -5.43 -9.05 -2.86
C SER A 12 -4.56 -8.14 -1.97
N PRO A 13 -3.26 -8.42 -1.80
CA PRO A 13 -2.39 -7.65 -0.92
C PRO A 13 -2.36 -6.15 -1.26
N GLU A 14 -2.54 -5.78 -2.54
CA GLU A 14 -2.67 -4.39 -2.99
C GLU A 14 -3.93 -3.71 -2.44
N LYS A 15 -5.07 -4.42 -2.44
CA LYS A 15 -6.32 -3.90 -1.90
C LYS A 15 -6.23 -3.76 -0.38
N ALA A 16 -5.61 -4.72 0.30
CA ALA A 16 -5.38 -4.65 1.74
C ALA A 16 -4.50 -3.44 2.11
N LEU A 17 -3.44 -3.17 1.32
CA LEU A 17 -2.57 -2.02 1.51
C LEU A 17 -3.33 -0.69 1.31
N CYS A 18 -4.08 -0.56 0.22
CA CYS A 18 -4.91 0.61 -0.03
C CYS A 18 -5.96 0.83 1.06
N ASP A 19 -6.60 -0.25 1.52
CA ASP A 19 -7.60 -0.20 2.59
C ASP A 19 -6.98 0.22 3.93
N LEU A 20 -5.80 -0.32 4.26
CA LEU A 20 -5.03 0.09 5.44
C LEU A 20 -4.70 1.58 5.41
N ILE A 21 -4.24 2.12 4.28
CA ILE A 21 -3.91 3.55 4.14
C ILE A 21 -5.17 4.41 4.22
N ALA A 22 -6.26 3.97 3.60
CA ALA A 22 -7.55 4.66 3.60
C ALA A 22 -8.18 4.69 4.99
N ASN A 23 -8.10 3.59 5.73
CA ASN A 23 -8.68 3.44 7.07
C ASN A 23 -7.79 4.04 8.16
N SER A 24 -6.47 4.02 7.97
CA SER A 24 -5.52 4.60 8.92
C SER A 24 -5.49 6.11 8.80
N SER A 25 -6.28 6.80 9.62
CA SER A 25 -6.35 8.27 9.65
C SER A 25 -5.00 8.95 9.93
N GLN A 26 -4.06 8.26 10.60
CA GLN A 26 -2.71 8.76 10.89
C GLN A 26 -1.72 8.59 9.73
N VAL A 27 -2.03 7.74 8.75
CA VAL A 27 -1.15 7.49 7.60
C VAL A 27 -1.41 8.58 6.55
N ASN A 28 -0.44 9.48 6.40
CA ASN A 28 -0.44 10.55 5.42
C ASN A 28 0.82 10.43 4.54
N LEU A 29 0.68 9.73 3.42
CA LEU A 29 1.77 9.47 2.48
C LEU A 29 1.98 10.68 1.56
N ARG A 30 2.41 11.79 2.17
CA ARG A 30 2.60 13.07 1.46
C ARG A 30 3.94 13.13 0.75
N TYR A 31 4.96 12.46 1.31
CA TYR A 31 6.30 12.37 0.72
C TYR A 31 6.66 10.91 0.43
N MET A 32 7.56 10.69 -0.54
CA MET A 32 8.04 9.33 -0.87
C MET A 32 8.72 8.65 0.34
N LYS A 33 9.40 9.42 1.20
CA LYS A 33 10.07 8.89 2.38
C LYS A 33 9.08 8.34 3.42
N ASP A 34 7.89 8.94 3.52
CA ASP A 34 6.80 8.40 4.35
C ASP A 34 6.28 7.07 3.79
N VAL A 35 6.18 6.93 2.46
CA VAL A 35 5.81 5.65 1.82
C VAL A 35 6.82 4.57 2.15
N GLU A 36 8.11 4.86 1.95
CA GLU A 36 9.20 3.94 2.25
C GLU A 36 9.20 3.55 3.73
N THR A 37 9.15 4.53 4.64
CA THR A 37 9.09 4.28 6.08
C THR A 37 7.86 3.49 6.47
N TYR A 38 6.69 3.77 5.89
CA TYR A 38 5.46 3.05 6.20
C TYR A 38 5.52 1.58 5.72
N LEU A 39 6.00 1.34 4.50
CA LEU A 39 6.14 0.00 3.96
C LEU A 39 7.18 -0.81 4.73
N GLU A 40 8.34 -0.24 5.05
CA GLU A 40 9.44 -0.96 5.71
C GLU A 40 9.28 -1.05 7.24
N GLN A 41 8.78 -0.02 7.91
CA GLN A 41 8.72 0.02 9.37
C GLN A 41 7.36 -0.43 9.92
N ASP A 42 6.27 0.04 9.31
CA ASP A 42 4.91 -0.19 9.81
C ASP A 42 4.37 -1.53 9.31
N ILE A 43 4.41 -1.73 7.99
CA ILE A 43 3.95 -2.97 7.35
C ILE A 43 5.05 -4.04 7.35
N ARG A 44 6.33 -3.63 7.38
CA ARG A 44 7.49 -4.53 7.24
C ARG A 44 7.38 -5.42 6.01
N MET A 45 6.89 -4.84 4.93
CA MET A 45 6.74 -5.50 3.64
C MET A 45 8.09 -5.60 2.96
N ASP A 46 8.30 -6.71 2.26
CA ASP A 46 9.46 -6.84 1.40
C ASP A 46 9.29 -5.95 0.15
N MET A 47 10.25 -5.07 -0.11
CA MET A 47 10.21 -4.16 -1.25
C MET A 47 10.25 -4.89 -2.60
N ASP A 48 10.77 -6.12 -2.65
CA ASP A 48 10.72 -6.97 -3.84
C ASP A 48 9.29 -7.48 -4.10
N GLU A 49 8.57 -7.87 -3.04
CA GLU A 49 7.15 -8.21 -3.13
C GLU A 49 6.29 -7.01 -3.52
N PHE A 50 6.60 -5.83 -2.95
CA PHE A 50 5.93 -4.59 -3.31
C PHE A 50 6.10 -4.24 -4.80
N ASN A 51 7.29 -4.43 -5.36
CA ASN A 51 7.53 -4.19 -6.79
C ASN A 51 6.78 -5.16 -7.72
N LYS A 52 6.41 -6.34 -7.21
CA LYS A 52 5.62 -7.34 -7.94
C LYS A 52 4.11 -7.05 -7.91
N MET A 53 3.66 -6.08 -7.12
CA MET A 53 2.24 -5.73 -6.99
C MET A 53 1.66 -5.10 -8.25
N ASP A 54 0.35 -5.30 -8.45
CA ASP A 54 -0.35 -4.79 -9.61
C ASP A 54 -0.67 -3.30 -9.47
N LYS A 55 0.01 -2.50 -10.30
CA LYS A 55 -0.12 -1.03 -10.36
C LYS A 55 -1.54 -0.60 -10.73
N THR A 56 -2.26 -1.42 -11.48
CA THR A 56 -3.62 -1.12 -11.95
C THR A 56 -4.62 -1.13 -10.81
N ILE A 57 -4.39 -1.93 -9.76
CA ILE A 57 -5.23 -1.92 -8.55
C ILE A 57 -5.11 -0.58 -7.82
N PHE A 58 -3.89 -0.05 -7.70
CA PHE A 58 -3.67 1.27 -7.11
C PHE A 58 -4.32 2.37 -7.96
N GLU A 59 -4.23 2.31 -9.29
CA GLU A 59 -4.89 3.27 -10.18
C GLU A 59 -6.42 3.24 -10.07
N ASP A 60 -7.02 2.04 -10.01
CA ASP A 60 -8.46 1.90 -9.83
C ASP A 60 -8.89 2.43 -8.46
N TYR A 61 -8.13 2.13 -7.41
CA TYR A 61 -8.40 2.63 -6.06
C TYR A 61 -8.29 4.16 -5.98
N ILE A 62 -7.33 4.78 -6.67
CA ILE A 62 -7.22 6.25 -6.75
C ILE A 62 -8.48 6.87 -7.36
N LYS A 63 -9.14 6.20 -8.31
CA LYS A 63 -10.36 6.70 -8.96
C LYS A 63 -11.58 6.66 -8.04
N VAL A 64 -11.66 5.68 -7.14
CA VAL A 64 -12.85 5.46 -6.28
C VAL A 64 -12.64 5.84 -4.81
N GLY A 65 -11.39 6.00 -4.36
CA GLY A 65 -11.00 6.12 -2.97
C GLY A 65 -10.95 7.56 -2.43
N LYS A 66 -11.28 7.73 -1.14
CA LYS A 66 -11.25 9.03 -0.45
C LYS A 66 -9.83 9.58 -0.21
N LYS A 67 -8.81 8.72 -0.17
CA LYS A 67 -7.38 9.09 0.01
C LYS A 67 -6.54 8.84 -1.26
N ALA A 68 -7.09 9.25 -2.41
CA ALA A 68 -6.42 9.17 -3.70
C ALA A 68 -5.00 9.77 -3.70
N ASP A 69 -4.77 10.87 -2.96
CA ASP A 69 -3.48 11.55 -2.91
C ASP A 69 -2.36 10.67 -2.32
N SER A 70 -2.63 10.00 -1.19
CA SER A 70 -1.66 9.11 -0.53
C SER A 70 -1.32 7.91 -1.40
N ILE A 71 -2.33 7.31 -2.04
CA ILE A 71 -2.15 6.15 -2.90
C ILE A 71 -1.49 6.56 -4.22
N SER A 72 -1.71 7.77 -4.71
CA SER A 72 -1.00 8.35 -5.86
C SER A 72 0.49 8.51 -5.58
N THR A 73 0.87 8.97 -4.39
CA THR A 73 2.29 9.03 -3.98
C THR A 73 2.91 7.63 -3.95
N LEU A 74 2.19 6.64 -3.43
CA LEU A 74 2.64 5.25 -3.38
C LEU A 74 2.78 4.63 -4.79
N LEU A 75 1.84 4.91 -5.69
CA LEU A 75 1.91 4.49 -7.09
C LEU A 75 3.08 5.17 -7.84
N LYS A 76 3.38 6.43 -7.52
CA LYS A 76 4.58 7.12 -8.05
C LYS A 76 5.86 6.47 -7.56
N PHE A 77 5.89 6.01 -6.30
CA PHE A 77 7.02 5.27 -5.75
C PHE A 77 7.23 3.94 -6.48
N LEU A 78 6.15 3.20 -6.76
CA LEU A 78 6.18 1.92 -7.48
C LEU A 78 6.49 2.07 -9.00
N ARG A 79 6.38 3.28 -9.54
CA ARG A 79 6.77 3.59 -10.94
C ARG A 79 8.22 4.06 -11.09
N ARG A 80 8.93 4.27 -9.99
CA ARG A 80 10.33 4.69 -9.99
C ARG A 80 11.26 3.52 -10.24
#